data_AF-A0A0D6S771-F1
#
_entry.id   AF-A0A0D6S771-F1
#
_cell.length_a   1.000
_cell.length_b   1.000
_cell.length_c   1.000
_cell.angle_alpha   90.00
_cell.angle_beta   90.00
_cell.angle_gamma   90.00
#
_symmetry.space_group_name_H-M   'P 1'
#
loop_
_entity.id
_entity.type
_entity.pdbx_description
1 polymer ?
#
loop_
_entity_poly.entity_id
_entity_poly.type
_entity_poly.pdbx_seq_one_letter_code
_entity_poly.pdbx_strand_id
1 'polypeptide(L)'
;MTQYKRPDETVFASGAKTGEVENFPDIARGWGVSFDQTNGIPPMEWFNALFKRNDEALRYLLQRGIAEWSATEDYPVSAHVQESGKVWKAKVASLGKQPSVNPSEWVETALTRDALKVLIQEQNFAPISSPALSGNPTAPTPAQFDNDSSIATTEFVQRAMGGFGRTFSYGTAGQKISSDRINSSINLYGSCTDITLPLSASVPAGSVIQISAASLLCYIKTQGVDRVYANSSNQALTGATIGDGDSVTFVSSGDNRWFMYGVGALRYASSFGSSLSSNGYQKLPSGLILQWGAGISMPDGTLPIKFPVAFPNAFFGIHGTHVGEGSATVIELASTRSNTGVTTKLFNILGETNTWFFTWFAIGN
;
A
#
# COMPACT_ATOMS: atom_id res chain seq x y z
N MET A 1 -59.03 -6.85 1.69
CA MET A 1 -59.21 -7.46 3.02
C MET A 1 -60.19 -6.58 3.77
N THR A 2 -61.35 -7.08 4.16
CA THR A 2 -62.37 -6.28 4.85
C THR A 2 -61.85 -5.99 6.26
N GLN A 3 -61.60 -4.73 6.59
CA GLN A 3 -61.27 -4.35 7.96
C GLN A 3 -62.53 -4.51 8.81
N TYR A 4 -62.44 -5.23 9.93
CA TYR A 4 -63.56 -5.31 10.86
C TYR A 4 -63.83 -3.93 11.46
N LYS A 5 -65.09 -3.63 11.80
CA LYS A 5 -65.44 -2.36 12.42
C LYS A 5 -64.89 -2.32 13.84
N ARG A 6 -64.52 -1.13 14.32
CA ARG A 6 -64.18 -0.92 15.72
C ARG A 6 -65.36 -1.38 16.59
N PRO A 7 -65.13 -2.23 17.60
CA PRO A 7 -66.17 -2.61 18.55
C PRO A 7 -66.76 -1.38 19.23
N ASP A 8 -68.06 -1.44 19.53
CA ASP A 8 -68.60 -0.57 20.55
C ASP A 8 -67.94 -0.92 21.89
N GLU A 9 -67.65 0.08 22.71
CA GLU A 9 -67.02 -0.11 24.02
C GLU A 9 -68.05 -0.56 25.08
N THR A 10 -69.15 -1.17 24.62
CA THR A 10 -70.25 -1.58 25.50
C THR A 10 -69.97 -2.96 26.07
N VAL A 11 -69.72 -3.01 27.38
CA VAL A 11 -69.51 -4.27 28.10
C VAL A 11 -70.85 -4.95 28.34
N PHE A 12 -70.95 -6.23 27.97
CA PHE A 12 -72.17 -7.02 28.18
C PHE A 12 -72.52 -7.09 29.67
N ALA A 13 -73.79 -6.85 30.01
CA ALA A 13 -74.30 -6.87 31.39
C ALA A 13 -73.68 -5.83 32.35
N SER A 14 -72.96 -4.82 31.85
CA SER A 14 -72.35 -3.75 32.67
C SER A 14 -73.35 -2.89 33.47
N GLY A 15 -74.60 -2.81 33.03
CA GLY A 15 -75.70 -2.08 33.66
C GLY A 15 -76.81 -2.97 34.22
N ALA A 16 -76.58 -4.29 34.33
CA ALA A 16 -77.58 -5.23 34.85
C ALA A 16 -77.82 -4.98 36.36
N LYS A 17 -79.07 -4.72 36.75
CA LYS A 17 -79.45 -4.63 38.17
C LYS A 17 -79.84 -6.00 38.72
N THR A 18 -79.69 -6.18 40.03
CA THR A 18 -80.10 -7.40 40.73
C THR A 18 -81.60 -7.65 40.55
N GLY A 19 -81.97 -8.75 39.88
CA GLY A 19 -83.37 -9.20 39.71
C GLY A 19 -84.17 -8.48 38.61
N GLU A 20 -83.51 -7.76 37.70
CA GLU A 20 -84.17 -7.00 36.63
C GLU A 20 -84.62 -7.87 35.45
N VAL A 21 -85.88 -7.67 35.01
CA VAL A 21 -86.51 -8.31 33.84
C VAL A 21 -87.19 -7.21 33.03
N GLU A 22 -86.58 -6.79 31.92
CA GLU A 22 -87.00 -5.65 31.08
C GLU A 22 -86.64 -5.93 29.60
N ASN A 23 -87.06 -5.07 28.66
CA ASN A 23 -86.99 -5.33 27.20
C ASN A 23 -85.58 -5.31 26.55
N PHE A 24 -85.34 -6.23 25.60
CA PHE A 24 -84.19 -6.32 24.67
C PHE A 24 -84.55 -5.60 23.35
N PRO A 25 -83.61 -4.99 22.58
CA PRO A 25 -82.13 -5.03 22.66
C PRO A 25 -81.49 -3.94 23.53
N ASP A 26 -80.87 -4.35 24.65
CA ASP A 26 -79.98 -3.51 25.47
C ASP A 26 -78.78 -4.35 25.93
N ILE A 27 -77.64 -4.18 25.25
CA ILE A 27 -76.39 -4.91 25.51
C ILE A 27 -75.89 -4.69 26.94
N ALA A 28 -76.07 -3.49 27.50
CA ALA A 28 -75.60 -3.15 28.82
C ALA A 28 -76.38 -3.90 29.91
N ARG A 29 -77.63 -4.33 29.68
CA ARG A 29 -78.46 -5.04 30.67
C ARG A 29 -78.32 -6.56 30.67
N GLY A 30 -77.64 -7.15 29.68
CA GLY A 30 -77.32 -8.57 29.68
C GLY A 30 -78.52 -9.49 29.39
N TRP A 31 -78.53 -10.69 30.00
CA TRP A 31 -79.58 -11.71 29.79
C TRP A 31 -80.86 -11.51 30.60
N GLY A 32 -81.00 -10.43 31.37
CA GLY A 32 -82.19 -10.16 32.20
C GLY A 32 -83.51 -10.24 31.42
N VAL A 33 -83.48 -10.09 30.10
CA VAL A 33 -84.64 -10.16 29.21
C VAL A 33 -85.17 -11.58 28.95
N SER A 34 -84.37 -12.63 29.15
CA SER A 34 -84.78 -13.98 28.76
C SER A 34 -85.97 -14.52 29.56
N PHE A 35 -86.22 -14.03 30.79
CA PHE A 35 -87.34 -14.49 31.61
C PHE A 35 -88.70 -14.13 31.01
N ASP A 36 -88.90 -12.88 30.59
CA ASP A 36 -90.19 -12.42 30.06
C ASP A 36 -90.43 -12.84 28.60
N GLN A 37 -89.37 -12.95 27.80
CA GLN A 37 -89.49 -13.23 26.36
C GLN A 37 -89.36 -14.72 26.01
N THR A 38 -88.59 -15.48 26.79
CA THR A 38 -88.26 -16.88 26.49
C THR A 38 -88.25 -17.80 27.71
N ASN A 39 -88.96 -17.42 28.79
CA ASN A 39 -89.09 -18.20 30.02
C ASN A 39 -87.75 -18.61 30.66
N GLY A 40 -86.75 -17.73 30.57
CA GLY A 40 -85.43 -17.86 31.18
C GLY A 40 -84.42 -18.58 30.29
N ILE A 41 -84.75 -18.91 29.05
CA ILE A 41 -83.88 -19.66 28.12
C ILE A 41 -83.51 -18.76 26.93
N PRO A 42 -82.31 -18.16 26.90
CA PRO A 42 -81.88 -17.34 25.78
C PRO A 42 -81.89 -18.14 24.46
N PRO A 43 -82.49 -17.62 23.37
CA PRO A 43 -82.50 -18.29 22.07
C PRO A 43 -81.09 -18.31 21.44
N MET A 44 -80.83 -19.30 20.58
CA MET A 44 -79.54 -19.49 19.90
C MET A 44 -79.10 -18.27 19.08
N GLU A 45 -80.04 -17.49 18.55
CA GLU A 45 -79.74 -16.27 17.80
C GLU A 45 -79.02 -15.22 18.64
N TRP A 46 -79.33 -15.13 19.94
CA TRP A 46 -78.67 -14.18 20.83
C TRP A 46 -77.24 -14.63 21.15
N PHE A 47 -77.02 -15.93 21.33
CA PHE A 47 -75.67 -16.49 21.44
C PHE A 47 -74.85 -16.22 20.18
N ASN A 48 -75.42 -16.47 19.00
CA ASN A 48 -74.77 -16.19 17.72
C ASN A 48 -74.39 -14.71 17.59
N ALA A 49 -75.27 -13.79 18.01
CA ALA A 49 -74.99 -12.36 18.01
C ALA A 49 -73.84 -11.99 18.97
N LEU A 50 -73.84 -12.54 20.20
CA LEU A 50 -72.79 -12.31 21.18
C LEU A 50 -71.43 -12.85 20.72
N PHE A 51 -71.39 -14.10 20.21
CA PHE A 51 -70.18 -14.70 19.67
C PHE A 51 -69.67 -13.93 18.46
N LYS A 52 -70.56 -13.53 17.54
CA LYS A 52 -70.18 -12.70 16.40
C LYS A 52 -69.54 -11.38 16.85
N ARG A 53 -70.13 -10.69 17.84
CA ARG A 53 -69.58 -9.44 18.38
C ARG A 53 -68.18 -9.63 18.97
N ASN A 54 -67.98 -10.70 19.75
CA ASN A 54 -66.69 -11.03 20.34
C ASN A 54 -65.64 -11.41 19.28
N ASP A 55 -66.02 -12.21 18.30
CA ASP A 55 -65.13 -12.61 17.20
C ASP A 55 -64.73 -11.42 16.34
N GLU A 56 -65.68 -10.54 15.98
CA GLU A 56 -65.38 -9.32 15.23
C GLU A 56 -64.45 -8.39 16.01
N ALA A 57 -64.64 -8.27 17.33
CA ALA A 57 -63.76 -7.49 18.21
C ALA A 57 -62.34 -8.07 18.31
N LEU A 58 -62.22 -9.38 18.48
CA LEU A 58 -60.92 -10.06 18.50
C LEU A 58 -60.22 -9.90 17.14
N ARG A 59 -60.94 -10.11 16.03
CA ARG A 59 -60.40 -9.95 14.68
C ARG A 59 -59.95 -8.52 14.41
N TYR A 60 -60.70 -7.52 14.88
CA TYR A 60 -60.32 -6.11 14.81
C TYR A 60 -58.98 -5.85 15.50
N LEU A 61 -58.82 -6.34 16.74
CA LEU A 61 -57.57 -6.18 17.49
C LEU A 61 -56.42 -6.91 16.81
N LEU A 62 -56.62 -8.15 16.35
CA LEU A 62 -55.61 -8.95 15.66
C LEU A 62 -55.14 -8.31 14.34
N GLN A 63 -56.03 -7.61 13.61
CA GLN A 63 -55.65 -6.88 12.39
C GLN A 63 -54.75 -5.67 12.68
N ARG A 64 -54.80 -5.12 13.89
CA ARG A 64 -54.14 -3.87 14.28
C ARG A 64 -52.95 -4.06 15.22
N GLY A 65 -52.90 -5.17 15.96
CA GLY A 65 -51.89 -5.47 16.98
C GLY A 65 -52.07 -4.68 18.29
N ILE A 66 -52.29 -3.36 18.20
CA ILE A 66 -52.49 -2.46 19.35
C ILE A 66 -53.87 -1.80 19.22
N ALA A 67 -54.61 -1.72 20.32
CA ALA A 67 -55.93 -1.09 20.33
C ALA A 67 -55.84 0.41 20.00
N GLU A 68 -56.83 0.94 19.29
CA GLU A 68 -56.96 2.39 19.12
C GLU A 68 -57.25 3.07 20.45
N TRP A 69 -56.73 4.29 20.61
CA TRP A 69 -57.10 5.12 21.74
C TRP A 69 -58.61 5.44 21.73
N SER A 70 -59.18 5.53 22.92
CA SER A 70 -60.56 5.92 23.18
C SER A 70 -60.64 7.07 24.16
N ALA A 71 -61.58 7.98 23.93
CA ALA A 71 -61.90 9.04 24.88
C ALA A 71 -62.68 8.52 26.11
N THR A 72 -63.28 7.34 26.01
CA THR A 72 -64.18 6.76 27.03
C THR A 72 -63.53 5.66 27.87
N GLU A 73 -62.28 5.29 27.57
CA GLU A 73 -61.56 4.21 28.26
C GLU A 73 -60.53 4.74 29.27
N ASP A 74 -60.34 4.01 30.36
CA ASP A 74 -59.28 4.24 31.35
C ASP A 74 -58.00 3.50 30.95
N TYR A 75 -56.90 4.25 30.82
CA TYR A 75 -55.59 3.67 30.49
C TYR A 75 -54.68 3.68 31.72
N PRO A 76 -54.29 2.52 32.27
CA PRO A 76 -53.32 2.46 33.37
C PRO A 76 -51.92 2.88 32.91
N VAL A 77 -51.04 3.17 33.87
CA VAL A 77 -49.62 3.45 33.62
C VAL A 77 -49.03 2.33 32.76
N SER A 78 -48.27 2.68 31.71
CA SER A 78 -47.68 1.78 30.73
C SER A 78 -48.65 1.07 29.76
N ALA A 79 -49.94 1.43 29.73
CA ALA A 79 -50.83 1.02 28.66
C ALA A 79 -50.34 1.53 27.29
N HIS A 80 -50.56 0.74 26.24
CA HIS A 80 -50.20 1.10 24.88
C HIS A 80 -51.44 1.24 24.01
N VAL A 81 -51.48 2.31 23.23
CA VAL A 81 -52.57 2.61 22.29
C VAL A 81 -51.99 3.10 20.98
N GLN A 82 -52.78 3.02 19.92
CA GLN A 82 -52.50 3.71 18.67
C GLN A 82 -53.41 4.92 18.47
N GLU A 83 -52.85 6.01 17.97
CA GLU A 83 -53.59 7.20 17.56
C GLU A 83 -52.83 7.86 16.40
N SER A 84 -53.56 8.27 15.35
CA SER A 84 -53.01 8.95 14.16
C SER A 84 -51.81 8.24 13.51
N GLY A 85 -51.79 6.89 13.53
CA GLY A 85 -50.71 6.08 12.95
C GLY A 85 -49.44 5.95 13.82
N LYS A 86 -49.48 6.48 15.05
CA LYS A 86 -48.40 6.40 16.03
C LYS A 86 -48.76 5.48 17.18
N VAL A 87 -47.75 4.95 17.86
CA VAL A 87 -47.90 4.14 19.08
C VAL A 87 -47.52 5.00 20.27
N TRP A 88 -48.41 5.03 21.25
CA TRP A 88 -48.27 5.83 22.45
C TRP A 88 -48.27 4.92 23.68
N LYS A 89 -47.46 5.28 24.67
CA LYS A 89 -47.43 4.66 25.99
C LYS A 89 -47.87 5.67 27.04
N ALA A 90 -48.79 5.26 27.91
CA ALA A 90 -49.22 6.07 29.05
C ALA A 90 -48.08 6.18 30.08
N LYS A 91 -47.68 7.40 30.42
CA LYS A 91 -46.72 7.72 31.48
C LYS A 91 -47.36 7.74 32.87
N VAL A 92 -48.63 8.11 32.94
CA VAL A 92 -49.47 8.12 34.13
C VAL A 92 -50.84 7.50 33.79
N ALA A 93 -51.65 7.18 34.80
CA ALA A 93 -53.03 6.77 34.55
C ALA A 93 -53.77 7.91 33.81
N SER A 94 -54.47 7.58 32.72
CA SER A 94 -55.01 8.56 31.77
C SER A 94 -56.44 8.22 31.39
N LEU A 95 -57.35 9.19 31.58
CA LEU A 95 -58.77 9.08 31.23
C LEU A 95 -59.16 10.20 30.28
N GLY A 96 -59.62 9.86 29.08
CA GLY A 96 -60.12 10.82 28.09
C GLY A 96 -59.10 11.86 27.59
N LYS A 97 -57.81 11.70 27.92
CA LYS A 97 -56.73 12.59 27.44
C LYS A 97 -56.09 12.01 26.17
N GLN A 98 -56.35 12.64 25.03
CA GLN A 98 -55.82 12.22 23.73
C GLN A 98 -54.28 12.26 23.69
N PRO A 99 -53.59 11.21 23.22
CA PRO A 99 -52.13 11.13 23.28
C PRO A 99 -51.37 12.26 22.57
N SER A 100 -51.79 12.62 21.36
CA SER A 100 -51.09 13.59 20.50
C SER A 100 -51.04 15.02 21.05
N VAL A 101 -51.94 15.38 21.97
CA VAL A 101 -52.04 16.74 22.56
C VAL A 101 -51.77 16.77 24.07
N ASN A 102 -51.49 15.63 24.69
CA ASN A 102 -51.24 15.50 26.13
C ASN A 102 -49.86 14.85 26.40
N PRO A 103 -48.75 15.57 26.11
CA PRO A 103 -47.40 15.02 26.23
C PRO A 103 -46.95 14.83 27.68
N SER A 104 -47.68 15.32 28.68
CA SER A 104 -47.41 15.05 30.10
C SER A 104 -47.84 13.64 30.51
N GLU A 105 -48.89 13.13 29.86
CA GLU A 105 -49.54 11.85 30.13
C GLU A 105 -49.07 10.76 29.18
N TRP A 106 -48.63 11.10 27.98
CA TRP A 106 -48.29 10.14 26.93
C TRP A 106 -46.89 10.36 26.36
N VAL A 107 -46.27 9.28 25.90
CA VAL A 107 -45.00 9.30 25.15
C VAL A 107 -45.12 8.43 23.91
N GLU A 108 -44.64 8.94 22.77
CA GLU A 108 -44.55 8.16 21.53
C GLU A 108 -43.43 7.13 21.67
N THR A 109 -43.72 5.84 21.41
CA THR A 109 -42.75 4.74 21.65
C THR A 109 -42.26 4.04 20.39
N ALA A 110 -42.87 4.32 19.23
CA ALA A 110 -42.43 3.77 17.96
C ALA A 110 -41.80 4.86 17.08
N LEU A 111 -40.58 4.63 16.59
CA LEU A 111 -39.96 5.49 15.59
C LEU A 111 -40.59 5.20 14.22
N THR A 112 -41.12 6.22 13.57
CA THR A 112 -41.50 6.12 12.15
C THR A 112 -40.25 6.05 11.27
N ARG A 113 -40.39 5.53 10.04
CA ARG A 113 -39.29 5.54 9.06
C ARG A 113 -38.74 6.95 8.81
N ASP A 114 -39.60 7.96 8.82
CA ASP A 114 -39.19 9.34 8.58
C ASP A 114 -38.49 9.94 9.80
N ALA A 115 -38.92 9.61 11.02
CA ALA A 115 -38.17 9.94 12.24
C ALA A 115 -36.76 9.32 12.23
N LEU A 116 -36.65 8.08 11.75
CA LEU A 116 -35.35 7.41 11.62
C LEU A 116 -34.44 8.10 10.57
N LYS A 117 -35.00 8.55 9.44
CA LYS A 117 -34.23 9.28 8.42
C LYS A 117 -33.68 10.61 8.95
N VAL A 118 -34.50 11.36 9.71
CA VAL A 118 -34.06 12.63 10.32
C VAL A 118 -32.90 12.40 11.28
N LEU A 119 -33.01 11.40 12.16
CA LEU A 119 -31.94 11.02 13.10
C LEU A 119 -30.64 10.61 12.39
N ILE A 120 -30.73 9.89 11.26
CA ILE A 120 -29.56 9.53 10.45
C ILE A 120 -28.92 10.76 9.80
N GLN A 121 -29.73 11.73 9.36
CA GLN A 121 -29.26 12.93 8.69
C GLN A 121 -28.54 13.89 9.66
N GLU A 122 -28.99 13.99 10.91
CA GLU A 122 -28.34 14.77 11.97
C GLU A 122 -26.91 14.31 12.28
N GLN A 123 -26.58 13.05 11.99
CA GLN A 123 -25.25 12.46 12.22
C GLN A 123 -24.23 12.82 11.10
N ASN A 124 -24.63 13.54 10.04
CA ASN A 124 -23.75 13.96 8.94
C ASN A 124 -22.94 12.81 8.30
N PHE A 125 -23.50 11.60 8.24
CA PHE A 125 -22.85 10.49 7.55
C PHE A 125 -22.65 10.81 6.06
N ALA A 126 -21.52 10.37 5.52
CA ALA A 126 -21.25 10.50 4.10
C ALA A 126 -22.26 9.66 3.29
N PRO A 127 -22.81 10.17 2.17
CA PRO A 127 -23.68 9.39 1.28
C PRO A 127 -23.02 8.09 0.81
N ILE A 128 -23.79 7.02 0.70
CA ILE A 128 -23.30 5.73 0.18
C ILE A 128 -22.82 5.88 -1.27
N SER A 129 -23.50 6.70 -2.06
CA SER A 129 -23.14 6.98 -3.45
C SER A 129 -22.50 8.36 -3.55
N SER A 130 -21.29 8.43 -4.11
CA SER A 130 -20.51 9.67 -4.28
C SER A 130 -20.37 10.48 -2.99
N PRO A 131 -19.77 9.91 -1.93
CA PRO A 131 -19.58 10.62 -0.67
C PRO A 131 -18.74 11.89 -0.87
N ALA A 132 -19.23 13.02 -0.38
CA ALA A 132 -18.39 14.21 -0.18
C ALA A 132 -17.63 14.06 1.14
N LEU A 133 -16.31 13.94 1.08
CA LEU A 133 -15.46 13.84 2.27
C LEU A 133 -15.08 15.25 2.76
N SER A 134 -15.22 15.51 4.06
CA SER A 134 -14.87 16.79 4.70
C SER A 134 -13.87 16.60 5.85
N GLY A 135 -13.11 17.64 6.19
CA GLY A 135 -12.09 17.56 7.25
C GLY A 135 -10.83 16.81 6.82
N ASN A 136 -10.34 15.89 7.66
CA ASN A 136 -9.18 15.04 7.37
C ASN A 136 -9.58 13.55 7.33
N PRO A 137 -10.21 13.07 6.24
CA PRO A 137 -10.62 11.68 6.11
C PRO A 137 -9.40 10.75 6.17
N THR A 138 -9.50 9.66 6.93
CA THR A 138 -8.45 8.64 7.04
C THR A 138 -8.88 7.36 6.33
N ALA A 139 -7.91 6.63 5.79
CA ALA A 139 -8.07 5.28 5.24
C ALA A 139 -6.85 4.44 5.63
N PRO A 140 -6.97 3.09 5.65
CA PRO A 140 -5.80 2.23 5.80
C PRO A 140 -4.77 2.52 4.70
N THR A 141 -3.50 2.69 5.06
CA THR A 141 -2.42 2.89 4.08
C THR A 141 -2.16 1.58 3.32
N PRO A 142 -2.32 1.55 1.99
CA PRO A 142 -2.00 0.37 1.19
C PRO A 142 -0.51 -0.01 1.28
N ALA A 143 -0.21 -1.27 0.92
CA ALA A 143 1.17 -1.73 0.82
C ALA A 143 1.93 -0.97 -0.28
N GLN A 144 3.26 -0.94 -0.21
CA GLN A 144 4.04 -0.33 -1.28
C GLN A 144 3.85 -1.12 -2.58
N PHE A 145 3.66 -0.39 -3.69
CA PHE A 145 3.38 -0.95 -5.03
C PHE A 145 2.04 -1.66 -5.19
N ASP A 146 1.11 -1.47 -4.25
CA ASP A 146 -0.27 -1.89 -4.44
C ASP A 146 -0.88 -1.22 -5.69
N ASN A 147 -1.59 -2.00 -6.50
CA ASN A 147 -2.08 -1.61 -7.82
C ASN A 147 -3.59 -1.89 -7.99
N ASP A 148 -4.29 -2.10 -6.88
CA ASP A 148 -5.73 -2.29 -6.87
C ASP A 148 -6.51 -0.95 -6.86
N SER A 149 -7.80 -1.01 -6.53
CA SER A 149 -8.69 0.16 -6.46
C SER A 149 -8.78 0.79 -5.06
N SER A 150 -7.82 0.53 -4.17
CA SER A 150 -7.77 1.11 -2.83
C SER A 150 -7.55 2.62 -2.86
N ILE A 151 -7.99 3.32 -1.81
CA ILE A 151 -7.76 4.76 -1.67
C ILE A 151 -6.27 5.02 -1.44
N ALA A 152 -5.66 5.85 -2.29
CA ALA A 152 -4.29 6.31 -2.09
C ALA A 152 -4.22 7.32 -0.93
N THR A 153 -3.67 6.89 0.21
CA THR A 153 -3.42 7.79 1.35
C THR A 153 -2.25 8.74 1.06
N THR A 154 -2.17 9.85 1.79
CA THR A 154 -1.03 10.79 1.68
C THR A 154 0.32 10.11 1.98
N GLU A 155 0.33 9.15 2.90
CA GLU A 155 1.49 8.31 3.19
C GLU A 155 1.88 7.40 2.01
N PHE A 156 0.90 6.76 1.35
CA PHE A 156 1.16 5.98 0.14
C PHE A 156 1.73 6.86 -0.98
N VAL A 157 1.18 8.04 -1.21
CA VAL A 157 1.67 8.99 -2.22
C VAL A 157 3.09 9.47 -1.89
N GLN A 158 3.38 9.84 -0.64
CA GLN A 158 4.73 10.20 -0.20
C GLN A 158 5.74 9.08 -0.48
N ARG A 159 5.37 7.83 -0.19
CA ARG A 159 6.19 6.65 -0.50
C ARG A 159 6.34 6.42 -2.02
N ALA A 160 5.35 6.79 -2.83
CA ALA A 160 5.34 6.59 -4.28
C ALA A 160 6.09 7.67 -5.08
N MET A 161 6.23 8.89 -4.55
CA MET A 161 6.83 10.04 -5.24
C MET A 161 8.36 9.95 -5.49
N GLY A 162 9.00 8.83 -5.18
CA GLY A 162 10.43 8.63 -5.48
C GLY A 162 11.39 9.47 -4.64
N GLY A 163 10.89 10.18 -3.61
CA GLY A 163 11.72 10.81 -2.60
C GLY A 163 12.37 9.75 -1.71
N PHE A 164 13.61 9.99 -1.29
CA PHE A 164 14.20 9.21 -0.21
C PHE A 164 13.47 9.59 1.07
N GLY A 165 12.76 8.64 1.68
CA GLY A 165 11.90 8.93 2.82
C GLY A 165 12.65 9.55 3.99
N ARG A 166 13.95 9.23 4.13
CA ARG A 166 14.89 9.75 5.14
C ARG A 166 16.34 9.66 4.63
N THR A 167 17.24 10.35 5.32
CA THR A 167 18.70 10.20 5.18
C THR A 167 19.27 9.50 6.42
N PHE A 168 20.16 8.53 6.21
CA PHE A 168 20.91 7.87 7.27
C PHE A 168 22.42 8.04 7.07
N SER A 169 23.19 7.77 8.13
CA SER A 169 24.65 7.85 8.07
C SER A 169 25.29 6.60 8.67
N TYR A 170 26.30 6.06 8.01
CA TYR A 170 27.08 4.90 8.45
C TYR A 170 28.57 5.21 8.40
N GLY A 171 29.30 4.87 9.44
CA GLY A 171 30.74 5.19 9.51
C GLY A 171 31.57 4.32 10.43
N THR A 172 31.06 3.15 10.77
CA THR A 172 31.78 2.12 11.51
C THR A 172 31.90 0.87 10.67
N ALA A 173 33.07 0.23 10.70
CA ALA A 173 33.36 -0.94 9.90
C ALA A 173 32.42 -2.10 10.23
N GLY A 174 31.96 -2.83 9.20
CA GLY A 174 31.08 -3.99 9.35
C GLY A 174 29.64 -3.69 9.73
N GLN A 175 29.21 -2.42 9.76
CA GLN A 175 27.80 -2.09 9.98
C GLN A 175 26.91 -2.66 8.88
N LYS A 176 25.68 -3.02 9.25
CA LYS A 176 24.67 -3.54 8.33
C LYS A 176 23.56 -2.52 8.11
N ILE A 177 23.20 -2.31 6.85
CA ILE A 177 22.01 -1.56 6.46
C ILE A 177 20.80 -2.48 6.67
N SER A 178 19.86 -2.06 7.51
CA SER A 178 18.65 -2.83 7.83
C SER A 178 17.58 -2.70 6.74
N SER A 179 16.70 -3.70 6.62
CA SER A 179 15.67 -3.74 5.57
C SER A 179 14.64 -2.62 5.69
N ASP A 180 14.47 -2.00 6.86
CA ASP A 180 13.63 -0.82 7.09
C ASP A 180 14.28 0.50 6.61
N ARG A 181 15.46 0.42 5.96
CA ARG A 181 16.17 1.56 5.37
C ARG A 181 16.06 1.59 3.84
N ILE A 182 15.22 0.74 3.25
CA ILE A 182 14.90 0.86 1.82
C ILE A 182 14.22 2.19 1.52
N ASN A 183 14.40 2.65 0.28
CA ASN A 183 13.92 3.93 -0.23
C ASN A 183 14.44 5.12 0.59
N SER A 184 15.72 5.06 0.97
CA SER A 184 16.43 6.10 1.71
C SER A 184 17.75 6.48 1.04
N SER A 185 18.30 7.63 1.43
CA SER A 185 19.66 8.03 1.10
C SER A 185 20.58 7.73 2.27
N ILE A 186 21.80 7.30 1.98
CA ILE A 186 22.80 6.91 2.97
C ILE A 186 24.10 7.64 2.69
N ASN A 187 24.59 8.37 3.69
CA ASN A 187 25.91 8.96 3.67
C ASN A 187 26.90 8.07 4.41
N LEU A 188 27.97 7.68 3.72
CA LEU A 188 29.09 6.98 4.33
C LEU A 188 30.16 7.98 4.76
N TYR A 189 30.69 7.78 5.96
CA TYR A 189 31.74 8.59 6.56
C TYR A 189 32.67 7.72 7.42
N GLY A 190 33.71 8.29 8.04
CA GLY A 190 34.49 7.59 9.07
C GLY A 190 35.20 6.32 8.56
N SER A 191 35.00 5.18 9.22
CA SER A 191 35.54 3.87 8.80
C SER A 191 34.43 3.03 8.16
N CYS A 192 34.22 3.17 6.86
CA CYS A 192 33.12 2.50 6.11
C CYS A 192 33.61 1.26 5.32
N THR A 193 34.41 0.40 5.94
CA THR A 193 34.80 -0.89 5.36
C THR A 193 33.72 -1.94 5.64
N ASP A 194 33.39 -2.75 4.64
CA ASP A 194 32.41 -3.86 4.74
C ASP A 194 31.00 -3.45 5.22
N ILE A 195 30.53 -2.27 4.83
CA ILE A 195 29.13 -1.88 5.08
C ILE A 195 28.22 -2.82 4.29
N THR A 196 27.38 -3.59 4.99
CA THR A 196 26.64 -4.70 4.39
C THR A 196 25.23 -4.27 3.97
N LEU A 197 24.86 -4.50 2.70
CA LEU A 197 23.49 -4.32 2.20
C LEU A 197 22.50 -5.24 2.91
N PRO A 198 21.20 -4.89 2.98
CA PRO A 198 20.18 -5.85 3.41
C PRO A 198 20.12 -7.01 2.40
N LEU A 199 19.63 -8.16 2.87
CA LEU A 199 19.37 -9.30 2.00
C LEU A 199 18.34 -8.89 0.94
N SER A 200 18.65 -9.12 -0.34
CA SER A 200 17.80 -8.72 -1.47
C SER A 200 16.40 -9.33 -1.35
N ALA A 201 16.32 -10.59 -0.91
CA ALA A 201 15.06 -11.31 -0.70
C ALA A 201 14.26 -10.83 0.53
N SER A 202 14.85 -10.04 1.44
CA SER A 202 14.13 -9.50 2.60
C SER A 202 13.51 -8.12 2.33
N VAL A 203 13.56 -7.63 1.09
CA VAL A 203 12.99 -6.34 0.68
C VAL A 203 12.21 -6.51 -0.62
N PRO A 204 11.14 -5.73 -0.86
CA PRO A 204 10.41 -5.81 -2.12
C PRO A 204 11.30 -5.59 -3.34
N ALA A 205 11.03 -6.30 -4.43
CA ALA A 205 11.67 -6.04 -5.72
C ALA A 205 11.43 -4.57 -6.13
N GLY A 206 12.47 -3.91 -6.63
CA GLY A 206 12.45 -2.48 -6.95
C GLY A 206 12.82 -1.56 -5.79
N SER A 207 13.05 -2.08 -4.57
CA SER A 207 13.53 -1.27 -3.44
C SER A 207 14.85 -0.56 -3.77
N VAL A 208 14.94 0.73 -3.46
CA VAL A 208 16.10 1.57 -3.83
C VAL A 208 16.89 2.00 -2.60
N ILE A 209 18.22 2.03 -2.68
CA ILE A 209 19.08 2.69 -1.69
C ILE A 209 20.09 3.55 -2.43
N GLN A 210 20.08 4.86 -2.20
CA GLN A 210 21.13 5.74 -2.70
C GLN A 210 22.23 5.86 -1.66
N ILE A 211 23.48 5.66 -2.07
CA ILE A 211 24.64 5.71 -1.18
C ILE A 211 25.66 6.68 -1.76
N SER A 212 26.15 7.60 -0.93
CA SER A 212 27.27 8.50 -1.24
C SER A 212 28.38 8.32 -0.22
N ALA A 213 29.63 8.33 -0.68
CA ALA A 213 30.80 8.35 0.19
C ALA A 213 31.43 9.76 0.14
N ALA A 214 31.63 10.37 1.31
CA ALA A 214 32.21 11.70 1.42
C ALA A 214 33.55 11.63 2.15
N SER A 215 34.61 12.15 1.52
CA SER A 215 35.97 12.29 2.04
C SER A 215 36.74 10.99 2.26
N LEU A 216 36.27 9.86 1.73
CA LEU A 216 37.00 8.59 1.76
C LEU A 216 36.44 7.52 0.81
N LEU A 217 37.26 6.51 0.56
CA LEU A 217 36.88 5.29 -0.16
C LEU A 217 36.16 4.32 0.79
N CYS A 218 34.96 3.89 0.40
CA CYS A 218 34.14 2.94 1.14
C CYS A 218 33.98 1.62 0.41
N TYR A 219 33.72 0.55 1.15
CA TYR A 219 33.41 -0.76 0.59
C TYR A 219 32.04 -1.24 1.06
N ILE A 220 31.15 -1.48 0.09
CA ILE A 220 29.83 -2.06 0.32
C ILE A 220 29.89 -3.54 0.01
N LYS A 221 29.35 -4.36 0.90
CA LYS A 221 29.32 -5.82 0.80
C LYS A 221 27.90 -6.34 0.62
N THR A 222 27.73 -7.40 -0.14
CA THR A 222 26.45 -8.13 -0.22
C THR A 222 26.27 -9.08 0.95
N GLN A 223 25.03 -9.50 1.22
CA GLN A 223 24.71 -10.44 2.29
C GLN A 223 24.39 -11.83 1.72
N GLY A 224 24.91 -12.89 2.35
CA GLY A 224 24.56 -14.27 1.98
C GLY A 224 25.05 -14.62 0.58
N VAL A 225 24.12 -15.06 -0.28
CA VAL A 225 24.41 -15.43 -1.68
C VAL A 225 24.23 -14.26 -2.66
N ASP A 226 23.76 -13.12 -2.17
CA ASP A 226 23.48 -11.93 -2.99
C ASP A 226 24.72 -11.47 -3.78
N ARG A 227 24.48 -10.92 -4.97
CA ARG A 227 25.51 -10.34 -5.84
C ARG A 227 25.14 -8.94 -6.32
N VAL A 228 26.15 -8.08 -6.48
CA VAL A 228 26.01 -6.78 -7.15
C VAL A 228 26.29 -6.93 -8.64
N TYR A 229 25.39 -6.40 -9.45
CA TYR A 229 25.50 -6.26 -10.90
C TYR A 229 25.63 -4.78 -11.26
N ALA A 230 26.84 -4.36 -11.62
CA ALA A 230 27.17 -2.97 -11.95
C ALA A 230 27.17 -2.76 -13.48
N ASN A 231 25.98 -2.56 -14.07
CA ASN A 231 25.78 -2.28 -15.50
C ASN A 231 26.19 -3.38 -16.51
N SER A 232 26.44 -4.63 -16.07
CA SER A 232 26.50 -5.78 -16.99
C SER A 232 25.98 -7.06 -16.33
N SER A 233 25.30 -7.90 -17.11
CA SER A 233 24.70 -9.16 -16.64
C SER A 233 25.72 -10.24 -16.27
N ASN A 234 26.99 -10.07 -16.65
CA ASN A 234 28.07 -11.05 -16.38
C ASN A 234 28.93 -10.68 -15.16
N GLN A 235 28.58 -9.62 -14.42
CA GLN A 235 29.31 -9.20 -13.23
C GLN A 235 28.53 -9.58 -11.97
N ALA A 236 29.00 -10.62 -11.29
CA ALA A 236 28.44 -11.10 -10.02
C ALA A 236 29.41 -10.77 -8.86
N LEU A 237 29.45 -9.51 -8.45
CA LEU A 237 30.37 -9.03 -7.42
C LEU A 237 29.84 -9.37 -6.01
N THR A 238 30.73 -9.68 -5.06
CA THR A 238 30.39 -9.84 -3.63
C THR A 238 30.28 -8.51 -2.88
N GLY A 239 30.51 -7.42 -3.58
CA GLY A 239 30.55 -6.07 -3.05
C GLY A 239 31.07 -5.10 -4.09
N ALA A 240 31.07 -3.82 -3.76
CA ALA A 240 31.54 -2.75 -4.63
C ALA A 240 32.24 -1.67 -3.83
N THR A 241 33.28 -1.10 -4.43
CA THR A 241 33.97 0.05 -3.87
C THR A 241 33.28 1.33 -4.33
N ILE A 242 32.99 2.22 -3.39
CA ILE A 242 32.50 3.58 -3.65
C ILE A 242 33.67 4.52 -3.38
N GLY A 243 34.12 5.25 -4.41
CA GLY A 243 35.23 6.20 -4.28
C GLY A 243 34.84 7.42 -3.46
N ASP A 244 35.84 8.19 -3.05
CA ASP A 244 35.61 9.49 -2.43
C ASP A 244 34.87 10.42 -3.40
N GLY A 245 33.73 10.97 -2.96
CA GLY A 245 32.86 11.81 -3.77
C GLY A 245 31.96 11.04 -4.74
N ASP A 246 32.08 9.71 -4.82
CA ASP A 246 31.20 8.90 -5.65
C ASP A 246 29.81 8.76 -5.00
N SER A 247 28.81 8.65 -5.87
CA SER A 247 27.47 8.22 -5.50
C SER A 247 27.03 7.04 -6.34
N VAL A 248 26.26 6.15 -5.72
CA VAL A 248 25.72 4.94 -6.33
C VAL A 248 24.28 4.72 -5.89
N THR A 249 23.49 4.12 -6.75
CA THR A 249 22.13 3.69 -6.43
C THR A 249 22.05 2.19 -6.56
N PHE A 250 21.66 1.52 -5.48
CA PHE A 250 21.38 0.11 -5.45
C PHE A 250 19.88 -0.15 -5.59
N VAL A 251 19.49 -1.04 -6.49
CA VAL A 251 18.10 -1.47 -6.68
C VAL A 251 18.00 -2.97 -6.44
N SER A 252 17.19 -3.39 -5.47
CA SER A 252 16.98 -4.81 -5.18
C SER A 252 16.12 -5.43 -6.27
N SER A 253 16.51 -6.61 -6.75
CA SER A 253 15.63 -7.43 -7.60
C SER A 253 14.58 -8.22 -6.81
N GLY A 254 14.65 -8.20 -5.47
CA GLY A 254 13.85 -9.07 -4.60
C GLY A 254 14.35 -10.52 -4.54
N ASP A 255 15.44 -10.85 -5.25
CA ASP A 255 16.01 -12.20 -5.30
C ASP A 255 17.51 -12.18 -5.64
N ASN A 256 18.35 -12.45 -4.64
CA ASN A 256 19.80 -12.71 -4.73
C ASN A 256 20.64 -11.68 -5.52
N ARG A 257 20.07 -10.52 -5.89
CA ARG A 257 20.71 -9.58 -6.81
C ARG A 257 20.37 -8.14 -6.48
N TRP A 258 21.41 -7.33 -6.49
CA TRP A 258 21.35 -5.87 -6.44
C TRP A 258 21.90 -5.28 -7.72
N PHE A 259 21.13 -4.43 -8.39
CA PHE A 259 21.62 -3.64 -9.52
C PHE A 259 22.26 -2.35 -9.00
N MET A 260 23.43 -2.00 -9.54
CA MET A 260 24.18 -0.82 -9.12
C MET A 260 24.32 0.16 -10.28
N TYR A 261 23.91 1.40 -10.03
CA TYR A 261 23.99 2.53 -10.96
C TYR A 261 24.75 3.70 -10.33
N GLY A 262 25.11 4.71 -11.12
CA GLY A 262 25.81 5.92 -10.66
C GLY A 262 27.30 5.93 -10.96
N VAL A 263 28.00 6.97 -10.49
CA VAL A 263 29.42 7.22 -10.81
C VAL A 263 30.30 6.06 -10.35
N GLY A 264 30.08 5.55 -9.14
CA GLY A 264 30.83 4.41 -8.62
C GLY A 264 30.64 3.12 -9.42
N ALA A 265 29.57 3.01 -10.22
CA ALA A 265 29.33 1.85 -11.10
C ALA A 265 30.13 1.92 -12.40
N LEU A 266 30.55 3.13 -12.84
CA LEU A 266 31.22 3.32 -14.14
C LEU A 266 32.53 2.55 -14.26
N ARG A 267 33.28 2.41 -13.17
CA ARG A 267 34.53 1.61 -13.12
C ARG A 267 34.33 0.14 -13.52
N TYR A 268 33.10 -0.37 -13.40
CA TYR A 268 32.74 -1.74 -13.75
C TYR A 268 32.14 -1.84 -15.16
N ALA A 269 31.75 -0.72 -15.78
CA ALA A 269 31.18 -0.74 -17.12
C ALA A 269 32.24 -1.10 -18.18
N SER A 270 31.86 -1.93 -19.14
CA SER A 270 32.76 -2.42 -20.20
C SER A 270 33.35 -1.31 -21.08
N SER A 271 32.65 -0.17 -21.16
CA SER A 271 33.08 1.07 -21.84
C SER A 271 34.22 1.80 -21.13
N PHE A 272 34.38 1.61 -19.82
CA PHE A 272 35.43 2.21 -18.99
C PHE A 272 36.38 1.16 -18.39
N GLY A 273 36.35 -0.07 -18.92
CA GLY A 273 37.15 -1.17 -18.43
C GLY A 273 38.64 -0.84 -18.37
N SER A 274 39.32 -1.34 -17.34
CA SER A 274 40.74 -1.14 -17.14
C SER A 274 41.42 -2.36 -16.54
N SER A 275 42.73 -2.46 -16.74
CA SER A 275 43.61 -3.39 -16.06
C SER A 275 44.84 -2.62 -15.62
N LEU A 276 44.98 -2.37 -14.31
CA LEU A 276 46.08 -1.58 -13.75
C LEU A 276 47.32 -2.43 -13.41
N SER A 277 47.54 -3.50 -14.17
CA SER A 277 48.73 -4.35 -14.02
C SER A 277 49.94 -3.77 -14.76
N SER A 278 51.12 -4.38 -14.59
CA SER A 278 52.35 -3.95 -15.26
C SER A 278 52.23 -3.90 -16.79
N ASN A 279 51.41 -4.78 -17.37
CA ASN A 279 50.97 -4.71 -18.77
C ASN A 279 49.46 -4.47 -18.78
N GLY A 280 49.07 -3.21 -18.90
CA GLY A 280 47.74 -2.74 -18.54
C GLY A 280 47.06 -1.91 -19.62
N TYR A 281 45.81 -1.56 -19.35
CA TYR A 281 45.05 -0.66 -20.20
C TYR A 281 44.02 0.15 -19.41
N GLN A 282 43.59 1.26 -19.99
CA GLN A 282 42.47 2.08 -19.54
C GLN A 282 41.64 2.48 -20.75
N LYS A 283 40.35 2.16 -20.75
CA LYS A 283 39.39 2.72 -21.72
C LYS A 283 38.88 4.07 -21.22
N LEU A 284 38.82 5.04 -22.11
CA LEU A 284 38.37 6.41 -21.83
C LEU A 284 36.94 6.63 -22.34
N PRO A 285 36.17 7.57 -21.75
CA PRO A 285 34.81 7.90 -22.18
C PRO A 285 34.68 8.25 -23.66
N SER A 286 35.75 8.78 -24.27
CA SER A 286 35.77 9.13 -25.70
C SER A 286 35.83 7.92 -26.64
N GLY A 287 36.00 6.70 -26.09
CA GLY A 287 36.29 5.49 -26.86
C GLY A 287 37.78 5.27 -27.12
N LEU A 288 38.65 6.23 -26.78
CA LEU A 288 40.10 6.01 -26.80
C LEU A 288 40.50 4.95 -25.77
N ILE A 289 41.49 4.14 -26.14
CA ILE A 289 42.09 3.14 -25.29
C ILE A 289 43.56 3.50 -25.13
N LEU A 290 44.00 3.59 -23.88
CA LEU A 290 45.40 3.71 -23.51
C LEU A 290 45.88 2.35 -23.06
N GLN A 291 47.01 1.88 -23.57
CA GLN A 291 47.63 0.63 -23.15
C GLN A 291 49.10 0.86 -22.82
N TRP A 292 49.64 0.12 -21.87
CA TRP A 292 51.05 0.22 -21.50
C TRP A 292 51.62 -1.15 -21.18
N GLY A 293 52.94 -1.21 -21.18
CA GLY A 293 53.64 -2.41 -20.79
C GLY A 293 55.14 -2.27 -20.80
N ALA A 294 55.81 -3.40 -20.56
CA ALA A 294 57.25 -3.51 -20.67
C ALA A 294 57.66 -4.88 -21.21
N GLY A 295 58.84 -4.94 -21.83
CA GLY A 295 59.43 -6.17 -22.35
C GLY A 295 60.94 -6.06 -22.51
N ILE A 296 61.58 -7.16 -22.92
CA ILE A 296 63.01 -7.19 -23.22
C ILE A 296 63.16 -7.61 -24.69
N SER A 297 63.89 -6.85 -25.50
CA SER A 297 64.15 -7.22 -26.89
C SER A 297 65.00 -8.47 -27.03
N MET A 298 64.87 -9.10 -28.18
CA MET A 298 65.81 -10.11 -28.65
C MET A 298 67.18 -9.46 -28.97
N PRO A 299 68.26 -10.25 -29.08
CA PRO A 299 69.59 -9.73 -29.43
C PRO A 299 69.63 -8.95 -30.76
N ASP A 300 68.74 -9.25 -31.69
CA ASP A 300 68.59 -8.52 -32.97
C ASP A 300 67.81 -7.19 -32.84
N GLY A 301 67.47 -6.82 -31.60
CA GLY A 301 66.77 -5.59 -31.24
C GLY A 301 65.26 -5.67 -31.43
N THR A 302 64.70 -6.79 -31.88
CA THR A 302 63.25 -6.90 -32.09
C THR A 302 62.51 -7.24 -30.81
N LEU A 303 61.32 -6.68 -30.64
CA LEU A 303 60.42 -6.99 -29.53
C LEU A 303 58.97 -7.07 -30.02
N PRO A 304 58.39 -8.28 -30.13
CA PRO A 304 56.97 -8.43 -30.46
C PRO A 304 56.12 -8.03 -29.25
N ILE A 305 55.31 -6.98 -29.40
CA ILE A 305 54.42 -6.48 -28.36
C ILE A 305 53.00 -6.95 -28.66
N LYS A 306 52.39 -7.64 -27.68
CA LYS A 306 50.97 -7.97 -27.69
C LYS A 306 50.23 -7.01 -26.76
N PHE A 307 49.23 -6.33 -27.29
CA PHE A 307 48.41 -5.43 -26.49
C PHE A 307 47.53 -6.21 -25.49
N PRO A 308 47.38 -5.74 -24.24
CA PRO A 308 46.48 -6.33 -23.25
C PRO A 308 45.04 -6.53 -23.74
N VAL A 309 44.54 -5.60 -24.56
CA VAL A 309 43.26 -5.71 -25.25
C VAL A 309 43.42 -5.28 -26.72
N ALA A 310 42.63 -5.85 -27.63
CA ALA A 310 42.62 -5.39 -29.01
C ALA A 310 42.03 -3.97 -29.10
N PHE A 311 42.61 -3.12 -29.95
CA PHE A 311 41.97 -1.87 -30.38
C PHE A 311 40.82 -2.20 -31.33
N PRO A 312 39.54 -1.96 -30.96
CA PRO A 312 38.40 -2.37 -31.79
C PRO A 312 38.40 -1.83 -33.22
N ASN A 313 38.85 -0.58 -33.40
CA ASN A 313 38.82 0.13 -34.67
C ASN A 313 40.25 0.29 -35.23
N ALA A 314 41.13 0.97 -34.50
CA ALA A 314 42.46 1.29 -35.00
C ALA A 314 43.48 1.52 -33.87
N PHE A 315 44.66 0.94 -34.05
CA PHE A 315 45.87 1.32 -33.35
C PHE A 315 46.52 2.54 -34.01
N PHE A 316 46.69 3.64 -33.26
CA PHE A 316 47.21 4.90 -33.79
C PHE A 316 48.73 5.02 -33.70
N GLY A 317 49.33 4.52 -32.63
CA GLY A 317 50.77 4.57 -32.45
C GLY A 317 51.25 4.09 -31.09
N ILE A 318 52.54 3.74 -31.04
CA ILE A 318 53.24 3.30 -29.83
C ILE A 318 54.46 4.19 -29.61
N HIS A 319 54.71 4.51 -28.36
CA HIS A 319 55.86 5.29 -27.91
C HIS A 319 56.45 4.63 -26.68
N GLY A 320 57.75 4.74 -26.51
CA GLY A 320 58.40 4.14 -25.37
C GLY A 320 59.86 4.49 -25.29
N THR A 321 60.47 4.09 -24.18
CA THR A 321 61.88 4.31 -23.90
C THR A 321 62.53 2.98 -23.63
N HIS A 322 63.68 2.74 -24.26
CA HIS A 322 64.51 1.60 -23.92
C HIS A 322 65.57 1.98 -22.90
N VAL A 323 65.93 1.01 -22.06
CA VAL A 323 66.95 1.11 -21.04
C VAL A 323 68.12 0.26 -21.50
N GLY A 324 69.17 0.94 -21.95
CA GLY A 324 70.39 0.38 -22.51
C GLY A 324 71.50 1.43 -22.48
N GLU A 325 72.59 1.20 -23.22
CA GLU A 325 73.69 2.16 -23.35
C GLU A 325 73.51 3.03 -24.62
N GLY A 326 73.71 4.34 -24.51
CA GLY A 326 73.61 5.29 -25.64
C GLY A 326 72.25 5.99 -25.79
N SER A 327 71.99 6.58 -26.97
CA SER A 327 70.72 7.24 -27.28
C SER A 327 69.62 6.25 -27.66
N ALA A 328 68.43 6.44 -27.10
CA ALA A 328 67.32 5.52 -27.34
C ALA A 328 66.67 5.73 -28.72
N THR A 329 66.90 4.83 -29.68
CA THR A 329 66.15 4.79 -30.94
C THR A 329 65.19 3.60 -30.96
N VAL A 330 63.91 3.89 -31.19
CA VAL A 330 62.83 2.90 -31.21
C VAL A 330 61.96 3.17 -32.45
N ILE A 331 61.75 2.12 -33.25
CA ILE A 331 60.88 2.18 -34.43
C ILE A 331 59.85 1.05 -34.40
N GLU A 332 58.73 1.24 -35.11
CA GLU A 332 57.86 0.13 -35.49
C GLU A 332 58.48 -0.64 -36.66
N LEU A 333 58.53 -1.96 -36.57
CA LEU A 333 58.97 -2.80 -37.68
C LEU A 333 57.89 -2.82 -38.75
N ALA A 334 58.27 -2.49 -39.99
CA ALA A 334 57.36 -2.41 -41.13
C ALA A 334 56.51 -3.69 -41.28
N SER A 335 55.24 -3.51 -41.65
CA SER A 335 54.27 -4.60 -41.89
C SER A 335 53.93 -5.49 -40.68
N THR A 336 54.30 -5.10 -39.45
CA THR A 336 53.94 -5.85 -38.23
C THR A 336 52.76 -5.25 -37.45
N ARG A 337 52.31 -4.06 -37.85
CA ARG A 337 51.25 -3.32 -37.18
C ARG A 337 49.90 -4.05 -37.28
N SER A 338 49.23 -4.19 -36.14
CA SER A 338 47.86 -4.69 -36.07
C SER A 338 47.12 -4.10 -34.87
N ASN A 339 45.80 -4.32 -34.81
CA ASN A 339 44.99 -3.93 -33.66
C ASN A 339 45.25 -4.75 -32.39
N THR A 340 46.02 -5.85 -32.47
CA THR A 340 46.32 -6.74 -31.34
C THR A 340 47.79 -6.67 -30.89
N GLY A 341 48.64 -5.98 -31.65
CA GLY A 341 50.06 -5.86 -31.36
C GLY A 341 50.88 -5.27 -32.51
N VAL A 342 52.15 -5.02 -32.22
CA VAL A 342 53.15 -4.50 -33.18
C VAL A 342 54.54 -5.00 -32.75
N THR A 343 55.44 -5.20 -33.70
CA THR A 343 56.85 -5.47 -33.37
C THR A 343 57.62 -4.16 -33.37
N THR A 344 58.31 -3.85 -32.28
CA THR A 344 59.26 -2.73 -32.25
C THR A 344 60.67 -3.22 -32.54
N LYS A 345 61.52 -2.32 -33.04
CA LYS A 345 62.96 -2.54 -33.17
C LYS A 345 63.72 -1.46 -32.44
N LEU A 346 64.68 -1.88 -31.64
CA LEU A 346 65.48 -1.06 -30.73
C LEU A 346 66.94 -1.09 -31.18
N PHE A 347 67.55 0.08 -31.33
CA PHE A 347 68.97 0.24 -31.63
C PHE A 347 69.52 1.52 -30.98
N ASN A 348 70.82 1.55 -30.71
CA ASN A 348 71.49 2.74 -30.19
C ASN A 348 71.88 3.69 -31.34
N ILE A 349 72.58 4.79 -31.02
CA ILE A 349 73.02 5.78 -32.02
C ILE A 349 73.95 5.21 -33.09
N LEU A 350 74.61 4.08 -32.83
CA LEU A 350 75.50 3.38 -33.76
C LEU A 350 74.77 2.32 -34.60
N GLY A 351 73.47 2.13 -34.39
CA GLY A 351 72.67 1.09 -35.07
C GLY A 351 72.87 -0.31 -34.51
N GLU A 352 73.58 -0.45 -33.39
CA GLU A 352 73.78 -1.73 -32.71
C GLU A 352 72.49 -2.18 -32.04
N THR A 353 72.27 -3.48 -31.96
CA THR A 353 71.10 -4.08 -31.32
C THR A 353 71.53 -4.99 -30.17
N ASN A 354 70.70 -5.07 -29.13
CA ASN A 354 70.95 -5.96 -28.00
C ASN A 354 69.65 -6.31 -27.29
N THR A 355 69.74 -7.13 -26.25
CA THR A 355 68.67 -7.34 -25.29
C THR A 355 68.55 -6.12 -24.38
N TRP A 356 67.58 -5.25 -24.65
CA TRP A 356 67.30 -4.08 -23.85
C TRP A 356 65.90 -4.12 -23.29
N PHE A 357 65.76 -3.61 -22.07
CA PHE A 357 64.47 -3.43 -21.45
C PHE A 357 63.75 -2.25 -22.11
N PHE A 358 62.49 -2.41 -22.46
CA PHE A 358 61.69 -1.40 -23.16
C PHE A 358 60.36 -1.22 -22.44
N THR A 359 60.06 0.00 -22.02
CA THR A 359 58.73 0.38 -21.54
C THR A 359 57.98 1.13 -22.63
N TRP A 360 56.69 0.87 -22.77
CA TRP A 360 55.90 1.42 -23.85
C TRP A 360 54.50 1.84 -23.43
N PHE A 361 53.96 2.73 -24.25
CA PHE A 361 52.62 3.25 -24.19
C PHE A 361 52.03 3.26 -25.61
N ALA A 362 50.82 2.75 -25.77
CA ALA A 362 50.11 2.66 -27.02
C ALA A 362 48.73 3.32 -26.91
N ILE A 363 48.28 3.92 -28.01
CA ILE A 363 46.98 4.58 -28.10
C ILE A 363 46.24 4.14 -29.37
N GLY A 364 44.91 4.06 -29.26
CA GLY A 364 44.01 3.67 -30.34
C GLY A 364 42.56 3.74 -29.88
N ASN A 365 41.63 3.19 -30.66
CA ASN A 365 40.21 3.10 -30.33
C ASN A 365 39.53 1.86 -30.90
#